data_AF-A0A2U3EEY2-F1
#
_entry.id   AF-A0A2U3EEY2-F1
#
_cell.length_a   1.000
_cell.length_b   1.000
_cell.length_c   1.000
_cell.angle_alpha   90.00
_cell.angle_beta   90.00
_cell.angle_gamma   90.00
#
_symmetry.space_group_name_H-M   'P 1'
#
loop_
_entity.id
_entity.type
_entity.pdbx_description
1 polymer ?
#
loop_
_entity_poly.entity_id
_entity_poly.type
_entity_poly.pdbx_seq_one_letter_code
_entity_poly.pdbx_strand_id
1 'polypeptide(L)'
;MEVEPAPCLSIVQPSRAAAFDQLFVSYFIESFDQTRHVGSPGGRSAHWLDRLPAFLAESDSAPKFAIRAASMLSYGTAATDTSIKADAYVWYARALPALRAVLARGNPSFMDGAVCAAVMLMHFETWAKSSDKAWVPHVKGVCTMLEAAGPHSCRVGFLHNVFCHVRLQACVEAMSENILHPLASPEWMTTPFELVPKTFFDELVDLLFLVQKFLARADQLMRNGVNDCNKMDKTLHSWIHGAMSLQHAWLQRYMSTIQMSERRLPVMPQSTTSLSTCPEHLDITYTTVSAAALISLYHTVNLLLLRLLQPQQEYIVRIQRHTEAILSANDFVLSAPGPSAEFGPVMMLLQLKVASLWGAPSAERIAAESALQRHRMRYGGLMSVFDTEGGYFADLAAWALSNATASSCAA
;
A
#
# COMPACT_ATOMS: atom_id res chain seq x y z
N MET A 1 51.47 55.15 -19.13
CA MET A 1 50.62 54.17 -19.83
C MET A 1 50.49 52.99 -18.90
N GLU A 2 49.57 53.07 -17.94
CA GLU A 2 49.27 51.99 -17.00
C GLU A 2 48.36 50.99 -17.71
N VAL A 3 48.71 49.71 -17.63
CA VAL A 3 47.92 48.61 -18.17
C VAL A 3 47.02 48.10 -17.05
N GLU A 4 45.71 48.33 -17.15
CA GLU A 4 44.72 47.72 -16.26
C GLU A 4 44.75 46.18 -16.38
N PRO A 5 44.63 45.44 -15.26
CA PRO A 5 44.50 44.00 -15.32
C PRO A 5 43.08 43.62 -15.76
N ALA A 6 42.99 42.73 -16.74
CA ALA A 6 41.72 42.19 -17.23
C ALA A 6 40.93 41.46 -16.13
N PRO A 7 39.59 41.58 -16.10
CA PRO A 7 38.78 40.91 -15.10
C PRO A 7 38.81 39.39 -15.30
N CYS A 8 39.17 38.67 -14.24
CA CYS A 8 39.12 37.21 -14.19
C CYS A 8 37.65 36.77 -14.21
N LEU A 9 37.13 36.42 -15.39
CA LEU A 9 35.84 35.77 -15.53
C LEU A 9 35.94 34.37 -14.91
N SER A 10 35.45 34.22 -13.68
CA SER A 10 35.25 32.91 -13.07
C SER A 10 34.31 32.11 -13.98
N ILE A 11 34.84 31.11 -14.67
CA ILE A 11 34.04 30.13 -15.41
C ILE A 11 33.23 29.36 -14.37
N VAL A 12 31.97 29.73 -14.19
CA VAL A 12 31.03 28.97 -13.37
C VAL A 12 30.86 27.63 -14.05
N GLN A 13 31.52 26.59 -13.55
CA GLN A 13 31.26 25.23 -14.00
C GLN A 13 29.79 24.90 -13.65
N PRO A 14 28.96 24.53 -14.64
CA PRO A 14 27.60 24.12 -14.35
C PRO A 14 27.63 22.89 -13.45
N SER A 15 27.02 23.01 -12.26
CA SER A 15 26.93 21.91 -11.32
C SER A 15 26.15 20.75 -11.95
N ARG A 16 26.71 19.55 -11.91
CA ARG A 16 26.02 18.32 -12.34
C ARG A 16 24.89 17.91 -11.39
N ALA A 17 24.75 18.58 -10.24
CA ALA A 17 23.77 18.24 -9.22
C ALA A 17 22.33 18.18 -9.77
N ALA A 18 21.96 19.09 -10.67
CA ALA A 18 20.63 19.11 -11.27
C ALA A 18 20.35 17.86 -12.15
N ALA A 19 21.36 17.38 -12.88
CA ALA A 19 21.23 16.18 -13.70
C ALA A 19 21.09 14.92 -12.82
N PHE A 20 21.82 14.85 -11.71
CA PHE A 20 21.68 13.76 -10.74
C PHE A 20 20.34 13.80 -10.01
N ASP A 21 19.89 14.97 -9.58
CA ASP A 21 18.56 15.15 -8.98
C ASP A 21 17.46 14.62 -9.92
N GLN A 22 17.53 14.98 -11.22
CA GLN A 22 16.59 14.49 -12.21
C GLN A 22 16.69 12.97 -12.41
N LEU A 23 17.90 12.41 -12.48
CA LEU A 23 18.09 10.96 -12.58
C LEU A 23 17.43 10.22 -11.41
N PHE A 24 17.70 10.64 -10.18
CA PHE A 24 17.19 9.98 -8.99
C PHE A 24 15.67 10.09 -8.88
N VAL A 25 15.12 11.28 -9.14
CA VAL A 25 13.67 11.49 -9.08
C VAL A 25 12.97 10.75 -10.22
N SER A 26 13.50 10.75 -11.43
CA SER A 26 12.92 9.96 -12.53
C SER A 26 12.91 8.47 -12.21
N TYR A 27 14.00 7.93 -11.67
CA TYR A 27 14.04 6.53 -11.23
C TYR A 27 12.98 6.24 -10.16
N PHE A 28 12.87 7.11 -9.16
CA PHE A 28 11.85 7.00 -8.12
C PHE A 28 10.43 7.13 -8.67
N ILE A 29 10.20 7.91 -9.73
CA ILE A 29 8.87 8.03 -10.33
C ILE A 29 8.54 6.77 -11.16
N GLU A 30 9.51 6.30 -11.95
CA GLU A 30 9.40 5.11 -12.80
C GLU A 30 9.12 3.84 -12.00
N SER A 31 9.64 3.75 -10.77
CA SER A 31 9.40 2.62 -9.89
C SER A 31 7.94 2.50 -9.42
N PHE A 32 7.12 3.55 -9.59
CA PHE A 32 5.66 3.53 -9.37
C PHE A 32 4.87 3.54 -10.69
N ASP A 33 5.51 3.57 -11.87
CA ASP A 33 4.81 3.81 -13.15
C ASP A 33 3.76 2.72 -13.47
N GLN A 34 3.93 1.52 -12.92
CA GLN A 34 2.99 0.42 -13.10
C GLN A 34 1.67 0.60 -12.32
N THR A 35 1.64 1.41 -11.25
CA THR A 35 0.40 1.71 -10.51
C THR A 35 -0.45 2.78 -11.21
N ARG A 36 0.13 3.57 -12.12
CA ARG A 36 -0.55 4.66 -12.84
C ARG A 36 -1.62 4.20 -13.83
N HIS A 37 -1.62 2.92 -14.19
CA HIS A 37 -2.47 2.36 -15.24
C HIS A 37 -3.56 1.42 -14.74
N VAL A 38 -3.57 1.09 -13.44
CA VAL A 38 -4.51 0.10 -12.92
C VAL A 38 -5.80 0.78 -12.46
N GLY A 39 -6.86 0.54 -13.23
CA GLY A 39 -8.24 0.69 -12.75
C GLY A 39 -8.88 2.06 -12.87
N SER A 40 -8.41 2.90 -13.80
CA SER A 40 -9.13 4.10 -14.21
C SER A 40 -9.84 3.87 -15.55
N PRO A 41 -11.18 3.73 -15.58
CA PRO A 41 -11.93 3.68 -16.83
C PRO A 41 -11.93 5.08 -17.48
N GLY A 42 -10.85 5.46 -18.16
CA GLY A 42 -10.79 6.77 -18.83
C GLY A 42 -9.43 7.37 -19.19
N GLY A 43 -8.30 6.76 -18.85
CA GLY A 43 -6.96 7.29 -19.18
C GLY A 43 -6.22 7.85 -17.97
N ARG A 44 -5.06 8.50 -18.22
CA ARG A 44 -4.11 8.97 -17.19
C ARG A 44 -4.78 9.91 -16.17
N SER A 45 -5.02 9.42 -14.97
CA SER A 45 -5.32 10.27 -13.80
C SER A 45 -4.04 10.95 -13.34
N ALA A 46 -4.12 12.23 -12.95
CA ALA A 46 -2.99 12.95 -12.37
C ALA A 46 -2.48 12.21 -11.12
N HIS A 47 -1.17 11.97 -11.03
CA HIS A 47 -0.55 11.26 -9.92
C HIS A 47 0.17 12.25 -9.00
N TRP A 48 0.26 11.97 -7.70
CA TRP A 48 0.95 12.86 -6.76
C TRP A 48 2.43 13.05 -7.12
N LEU A 49 3.04 12.02 -7.71
CA LEU A 49 4.42 12.03 -8.20
C LEU A 49 4.69 13.08 -9.27
N ASP A 50 3.68 13.48 -10.05
CA ASP A 50 3.84 14.42 -11.16
C ASP A 50 4.21 15.83 -10.65
N ARG A 51 4.00 16.09 -9.35
CA ARG A 51 4.36 17.34 -8.68
C ARG A 51 5.79 17.34 -8.13
N LEU A 52 6.49 16.21 -8.03
CA LEU A 52 7.83 16.15 -7.45
C LEU A 52 8.85 17.04 -8.17
N PRO A 53 8.91 17.09 -9.51
CA PRO A 53 9.86 17.97 -10.20
C PRO A 53 9.65 19.45 -9.85
N ALA A 54 8.39 19.88 -9.66
CA ALA A 54 8.08 21.25 -9.28
C ALA A 54 8.58 21.58 -7.87
N PHE A 55 8.31 20.70 -6.89
CA PHE A 55 8.81 20.88 -5.52
C PHE A 55 10.34 20.82 -5.42
N LEU A 56 10.99 20.03 -6.28
CA LEU A 56 12.45 19.92 -6.33
C LEU A 56 13.11 21.21 -6.88
N ALA A 57 12.41 21.89 -7.80
CA ALA A 57 12.87 23.15 -8.41
C ALA A 57 12.75 24.35 -7.46
N GLU A 58 11.95 24.25 -6.40
CA GLU A 58 11.86 25.29 -5.37
C GLU A 58 13.22 25.51 -4.66
N SER A 59 13.42 26.72 -4.14
CA SER A 59 14.57 27.03 -3.27
C SER A 59 14.56 26.15 -2.02
N ASP A 60 15.69 26.02 -1.32
CA ASP A 60 15.91 25.17 -0.14
C ASP A 60 14.70 25.04 0.81
N SER A 61 13.90 24.01 0.55
CA SER A 61 12.62 23.75 1.20
C SER A 61 12.58 22.32 1.75
N ALA A 62 11.71 22.09 2.75
CA ALA A 62 11.48 20.77 3.31
C ALA A 62 11.18 19.69 2.24
N PRO A 63 10.28 19.91 1.26
CA PRO A 63 10.01 18.91 0.24
C PRO A 63 11.23 18.63 -0.63
N LYS A 64 12.03 19.63 -1.00
CA LYS A 64 13.27 19.42 -1.78
C LYS A 64 14.24 18.47 -1.08
N PHE A 65 14.51 18.70 0.21
CA PHE A 65 15.41 17.85 0.99
C PHE A 65 14.86 16.43 1.13
N ALA A 66 13.56 16.29 1.38
CA ALA A 66 12.92 14.98 1.51
C ALA A 66 12.88 14.21 0.17
N ILE A 67 12.63 14.91 -0.94
CA ILE A 67 12.67 14.32 -2.29
C ILE A 67 14.05 13.75 -2.56
N ARG A 68 15.10 14.56 -2.38
CA ARG A 68 16.49 14.09 -2.53
C ARG A 68 16.80 12.88 -1.67
N ALA A 69 16.44 12.94 -0.38
CA ALA A 69 16.70 11.84 0.53
C ALA A 69 16.08 10.53 0.03
N ALA A 70 14.79 10.53 -0.28
CA ALA A 70 14.07 9.32 -0.67
C ALA A 70 14.48 8.81 -2.06
N SER A 71 14.60 9.70 -3.04
CA SER A 71 14.95 9.32 -4.41
C SER A 71 16.39 8.81 -4.50
N MET A 72 17.32 9.43 -3.78
CA MET A 72 18.71 8.96 -3.70
C MET A 72 18.81 7.62 -2.98
N LEU A 73 18.09 7.43 -1.86
CA LEU A 73 18.14 6.16 -1.15
C LEU A 73 17.58 5.00 -1.97
N SER A 74 16.48 5.26 -2.70
CA SER A 74 15.91 4.29 -3.65
C SER A 74 16.92 3.96 -4.75
N TYR A 75 17.43 4.96 -5.47
CA TYR A 75 18.40 4.73 -6.55
C TYR A 75 19.70 4.07 -6.07
N GLY A 76 20.29 4.55 -4.98
CA GLY A 76 21.51 3.97 -4.40
C GLY A 76 21.30 2.55 -3.87
N THR A 77 20.07 2.16 -3.54
CA THR A 77 19.74 0.77 -3.22
C THR A 77 19.75 -0.10 -4.47
N ALA A 78 19.07 0.33 -5.53
CA ALA A 78 19.06 -0.37 -6.80
C ALA A 78 20.45 -0.50 -7.43
N ALA A 79 21.25 0.57 -7.39
CA ALA A 79 22.59 0.62 -7.93
C ALA A 79 23.65 0.00 -6.99
N THR A 80 23.26 -0.43 -5.78
CA THR A 80 24.19 -0.89 -4.72
C THR A 80 25.31 0.11 -4.37
N ASP A 81 25.05 1.40 -4.56
CA ASP A 81 26.01 2.49 -4.35
C ASP A 81 25.95 3.02 -2.91
N THR A 82 26.99 2.77 -2.13
CA THR A 82 27.07 3.19 -0.72
C THR A 82 27.29 4.69 -0.55
N SER A 83 27.90 5.37 -1.51
CA SER A 83 28.12 6.82 -1.46
C SER A 83 26.80 7.56 -1.63
N ILE A 84 26.01 7.18 -2.64
CA ILE A 84 24.68 7.78 -2.87
C ILE A 84 23.77 7.53 -1.65
N LYS A 85 23.85 6.33 -1.07
CA LYS A 85 23.14 6.01 0.17
C LYS A 85 23.56 6.91 1.32
N ALA A 86 24.86 7.10 1.56
CA ALA A 86 25.35 7.96 2.63
C ALA A 86 24.87 9.41 2.47
N ASP A 87 24.92 9.95 1.26
CA ASP A 87 24.41 11.29 0.96
C ASP A 87 22.89 11.40 1.16
N ALA A 88 22.14 10.33 0.87
CA ALA A 88 20.70 10.28 1.12
C ALA A 88 20.37 10.49 2.62
N TYR A 89 21.15 9.90 3.54
CA TYR A 89 20.99 10.12 4.98
C TYR A 89 21.30 11.56 5.39
N VAL A 90 22.26 12.22 4.73
CA VAL A 90 22.55 13.65 4.97
C VAL A 90 21.35 14.52 4.60
N TRP A 91 20.72 14.25 3.44
CA TRP A 91 19.52 14.97 3.04
C TRP A 91 18.32 14.69 3.95
N TYR A 92 18.17 13.44 4.39
CA TYR A 92 17.15 13.06 5.38
C TYR A 92 17.30 13.85 6.68
N ALA A 93 18.53 13.93 7.21
CA ALA A 93 18.83 14.69 8.43
C ALA A 93 18.55 16.20 8.29
N ARG A 94 18.63 16.76 7.07
CA ARG A 94 18.26 18.15 6.77
C ARG A 94 16.74 18.34 6.62
N ALA A 95 16.05 17.36 6.06
CA ALA A 95 14.62 17.41 5.80
C ALA A 95 13.79 17.46 7.09
N LEU A 96 14.20 16.70 8.13
CA LEU A 96 13.48 16.65 9.41
C LEU A 96 13.31 18.01 10.11
N PRO A 97 14.39 18.77 10.41
CA PRO A 97 14.24 20.09 11.05
C PRO A 97 13.55 21.10 10.12
N ALA A 98 13.75 21.01 8.80
CA ALA A 98 13.05 21.88 7.85
C ALA A 98 11.54 21.64 7.86
N LEU A 99 11.09 20.37 7.86
CA LEU A 99 9.68 20.02 7.96
C LEU A 99 9.10 20.49 9.30
N ARG A 100 9.80 20.26 10.42
CA ARG A 100 9.37 20.76 11.74
C ARG A 100 9.19 22.27 11.76
N ALA A 101 10.09 23.03 11.15
CA ALA A 101 10.00 24.48 11.07
C ALA A 101 8.79 24.94 10.23
N VAL A 102 8.46 24.24 9.15
CA VAL A 102 7.26 24.52 8.33
C VAL A 102 5.99 24.24 9.15
N LEU A 103 5.92 23.09 9.83
CA LEU A 103 4.77 22.71 10.64
C LEU A 103 4.54 23.67 11.82
N ALA A 104 5.61 24.12 12.49
CA ALA A 104 5.52 25.05 13.61
C ALA A 104 4.93 26.42 13.24
N ARG A 105 5.03 26.83 11.96
CA ARG A 105 4.45 28.09 11.47
C ARG A 105 2.94 28.00 11.25
N GLY A 106 2.40 26.78 11.08
CA GLY A 106 0.96 26.55 10.89
C GLY A 106 0.33 27.26 9.68
N ASN A 107 1.13 27.70 8.70
CA ASN A 107 0.62 28.45 7.56
C ASN A 107 0.07 27.49 6.48
N PRO A 108 -1.24 27.57 6.14
CA PRO A 108 -1.86 26.71 5.14
C PRO A 108 -1.20 26.76 3.75
N SER A 109 -0.53 27.87 3.39
CA SER A 109 0.12 28.01 2.08
C SER A 109 1.26 27.02 1.85
N PHE A 110 1.80 26.42 2.91
CA PHE A 110 2.89 25.43 2.82
C PHE A 110 2.41 23.99 3.02
N MET A 111 1.10 23.77 3.11
CA MET A 111 0.52 22.44 3.38
C MET A 111 0.94 21.41 2.33
N ASP A 112 0.81 21.73 1.04
CA ASP A 112 1.25 20.87 -0.07
C ASP A 112 2.72 20.44 0.08
N GLY A 113 3.61 21.39 0.37
CA GLY A 113 5.04 21.12 0.55
C GLY A 113 5.34 20.30 1.81
N ALA A 114 4.65 20.56 2.92
CA ALA A 114 4.79 19.80 4.16
C ALA A 114 4.30 18.35 4.00
N VAL A 115 3.15 18.17 3.36
CA VAL A 115 2.58 16.85 3.01
C VAL A 115 3.51 16.11 2.07
N CYS A 116 4.03 16.76 1.02
CA CYS A 116 5.00 16.17 0.11
C CYS A 116 6.26 15.73 0.85
N ALA A 117 6.82 16.57 1.71
CA ALA A 117 8.01 16.25 2.49
C ALA A 117 7.77 15.01 3.38
N ALA A 118 6.66 14.97 4.12
CA ALA A 118 6.32 13.85 5.00
C ALA A 118 6.09 12.55 4.21
N VAL A 119 5.42 12.60 3.04
CA VAL A 119 5.25 11.43 2.16
C VAL A 119 6.59 10.92 1.63
N MET A 120 7.50 11.81 1.23
CA MET A 120 8.82 11.38 0.77
C MET A 120 9.66 10.81 1.91
N LEU A 121 9.58 11.37 3.12
CA LEU A 121 10.25 10.81 4.29
C LEU A 121 9.69 9.44 4.70
N MET A 122 8.37 9.24 4.63
CA MET A 122 7.77 7.90 4.77
C MET A 122 8.40 6.93 3.76
N HIS A 123 8.52 7.32 2.49
CA HIS A 123 9.13 6.48 1.48
C HIS A 123 10.60 6.20 1.78
N PHE A 124 11.39 7.20 2.20
CA PHE A 124 12.77 7.00 2.65
C PHE A 124 12.87 5.86 3.67
N GLU A 125 11.97 5.84 4.66
CA GLU A 125 11.98 4.78 5.69
C GLU A 125 11.70 3.37 5.13
N THR A 126 11.09 3.22 3.97
CA THR A 126 10.89 1.90 3.34
C THR A 126 12.21 1.16 3.11
N TRP A 127 13.26 1.90 2.71
CA TRP A 127 14.61 1.35 2.49
C TRP A 127 15.56 1.62 3.64
N ALA A 128 15.30 2.67 4.41
CA ALA A 128 16.15 3.01 5.53
C ALA A 128 16.00 1.94 6.59
N LYS A 129 17.12 1.40 7.06
CA LYS A 129 17.15 0.45 8.18
C LYS A 129 17.31 1.22 9.49
N SER A 130 16.56 2.30 9.62
CA SER A 130 16.71 3.29 10.70
C SER A 130 16.10 2.81 12.00
N SER A 131 14.88 2.26 11.96
CA SER A 131 14.22 1.55 13.06
C SER A 131 13.02 0.74 12.56
N ASP A 132 12.56 -0.20 13.37
CA ASP A 132 11.52 -1.16 12.99
C ASP A 132 10.16 -0.56 12.60
N LYS A 133 9.88 0.66 13.09
CA LYS A 133 8.61 1.39 12.90
C LYS A 133 8.83 2.82 12.42
N ALA A 134 9.97 3.12 11.80
CA ALA A 134 10.34 4.50 11.43
C ALA A 134 9.34 5.18 10.49
N TRP A 135 8.68 4.39 9.64
CA TRP A 135 7.66 4.85 8.70
C TRP A 135 6.35 5.30 9.37
N VAL A 136 6.00 4.73 10.53
CA VAL A 136 4.71 4.95 11.21
C VAL A 136 4.51 6.41 11.60
N PRO A 137 5.48 7.09 12.27
CA PRO A 137 5.36 8.52 12.57
C PRO A 137 5.12 9.40 11.34
N HIS A 138 5.72 9.06 10.18
CA HIS A 138 5.52 9.84 8.96
C HIS A 138 4.13 9.63 8.37
N VAL A 139 3.62 8.39 8.34
CA VAL A 139 2.23 8.12 7.91
C VAL A 139 1.22 8.82 8.81
N LYS A 140 1.39 8.72 10.13
CA LYS A 140 0.55 9.45 11.10
C LYS A 140 0.61 10.96 10.90
N GLY A 141 1.80 11.49 10.65
CA GLY A 141 2.01 12.91 10.34
C GLY A 141 1.26 13.36 9.09
N VAL A 142 1.32 12.58 8.00
CA VAL A 142 0.56 12.86 6.77
C VAL A 142 -0.94 12.81 7.04
N CYS A 143 -1.44 11.75 7.70
CA CYS A 143 -2.86 11.61 8.01
C CYS A 143 -3.35 12.76 8.88
N THR A 144 -2.59 13.17 9.90
CA THR A 144 -2.92 14.31 10.76
C THR A 144 -3.03 15.62 9.96
N MET A 145 -2.13 15.85 8.99
CA MET A 145 -2.21 17.04 8.13
C MET A 145 -3.44 17.00 7.20
N LEU A 146 -3.77 15.84 6.65
CA LEU A 146 -4.98 15.67 5.83
C LEU A 146 -6.24 15.86 6.67
N GLU A 147 -6.28 15.29 7.88
CA GLU A 147 -7.39 15.44 8.83
C GLU A 147 -7.60 16.91 9.22
N ALA A 148 -6.51 17.64 9.51
CA ALA A 148 -6.56 19.07 9.80
C ALA A 148 -7.05 19.90 8.60
N ALA A 149 -6.73 19.48 7.36
CA ALA A 149 -7.23 20.11 6.15
C ALA A 149 -8.72 19.80 5.90
N GLY A 150 -9.22 18.69 6.43
CA GLY A 150 -10.56 18.18 6.26
C GLY A 150 -10.79 17.47 4.92
N PRO A 151 -11.82 16.60 4.85
CA PRO A 151 -12.06 15.76 3.67
C PRO A 151 -12.43 16.55 2.42
N HIS A 152 -13.05 17.73 2.58
CA HIS A 152 -13.40 18.62 1.48
C HIS A 152 -12.17 19.16 0.72
N SER A 153 -11.05 19.34 1.42
CA SER A 153 -9.77 19.77 0.83
C SER A 153 -9.11 18.66 0.02
N CYS A 154 -9.54 17.41 0.21
CA CYS A 154 -9.02 16.23 -0.48
C CYS A 154 -9.89 15.81 -1.68
N ARG A 155 -10.74 16.69 -2.21
CA ARG A 155 -11.65 16.35 -3.33
C ARG A 155 -11.00 16.37 -4.71
N VAL A 156 -9.96 17.20 -4.87
CA VAL A 156 -9.21 17.38 -6.12
C VAL A 156 -7.77 17.78 -5.84
N GLY A 157 -6.92 17.76 -6.87
CA GLY A 157 -5.57 18.32 -6.80
C GLY A 157 -4.57 17.46 -6.02
N PHE A 158 -3.52 18.09 -5.51
CA PHE A 158 -2.40 17.38 -4.89
C PHE A 158 -2.81 16.63 -3.62
N LEU A 159 -3.59 17.26 -2.73
CA LEU A 159 -4.05 16.62 -1.50
C LEU A 159 -4.97 15.42 -1.78
N HIS A 160 -5.83 15.47 -2.81
CA HIS A 160 -6.59 14.31 -3.25
C HIS A 160 -5.68 13.16 -3.69
N ASN A 161 -4.70 13.44 -4.54
CA ASN A 161 -3.79 12.43 -5.06
C ASN A 161 -2.95 11.80 -3.94
N VAL A 162 -2.48 12.60 -2.98
CA VAL A 162 -1.78 12.10 -1.79
C VAL A 162 -2.72 11.30 -0.90
N PHE A 163 -3.94 11.80 -0.65
CA PHE A 163 -4.95 11.08 0.10
C PHE A 163 -5.15 9.68 -0.48
N CYS A 164 -5.49 9.54 -1.76
CA CYS A 164 -5.65 8.24 -2.41
C CYS A 164 -4.41 7.35 -2.26
N HIS A 165 -3.20 7.94 -2.40
CA HIS A 165 -1.93 7.21 -2.23
C HIS A 165 -1.73 6.69 -0.81
N VAL A 166 -2.02 7.46 0.24
CA VAL A 166 -1.67 7.11 1.63
C VAL A 166 -2.72 6.26 2.36
N ARG A 167 -3.92 6.11 1.81
CA ARG A 167 -5.01 5.37 2.47
C ARG A 167 -4.66 3.92 2.78
N LEU A 168 -3.96 3.23 1.87
CA LEU A 168 -3.54 1.85 2.13
C LEU A 168 -2.51 1.79 3.26
N GLN A 169 -1.55 2.72 3.31
CA GLN A 169 -0.53 2.81 4.34
C GLN A 169 -1.16 3.15 5.69
N ALA A 170 -2.15 4.05 5.73
CA ALA A 170 -2.94 4.35 6.92
C ALA A 170 -3.72 3.11 7.40
N CYS A 171 -4.29 2.32 6.48
CA CYS A 171 -4.93 1.06 6.82
C CYS A 171 -3.92 0.06 7.40
N VAL A 172 -2.75 -0.12 6.77
CA VAL A 172 -1.69 -1.03 7.24
C VAL A 172 -1.17 -0.61 8.61
N GLU A 173 -0.97 0.69 8.82
CA GLU A 173 -0.54 1.27 10.10
C GLU A 173 -1.57 0.97 11.19
N ALA A 174 -2.83 1.30 10.96
CA ALA A 174 -3.88 1.05 11.93
C ALA A 174 -4.12 -0.44 12.19
N MET A 175 -3.93 -1.31 11.18
CA MET A 175 -3.91 -2.76 11.41
C MET A 175 -2.75 -3.17 12.31
N SER A 176 -1.55 -2.60 12.15
CA SER A 176 -0.41 -2.90 13.02
C SER A 176 -0.62 -2.50 14.48
N GLU A 177 -1.52 -1.56 14.74
CA GLU A 177 -1.93 -1.12 16.08
C GLU A 177 -3.27 -1.70 16.55
N ASN A 178 -3.93 -2.53 15.74
CA ASN A 178 -5.26 -3.10 16.00
C ASN A 178 -6.36 -2.05 16.25
N ILE A 179 -6.25 -0.88 15.60
CA ILE A 179 -7.22 0.22 15.73
C ILE A 179 -8.03 0.39 14.45
N LEU A 180 -9.12 1.16 14.51
CA LEU A 180 -9.85 1.63 13.34
C LEU A 180 -9.35 3.04 12.98
N HIS A 181 -8.86 3.23 11.76
CA HIS A 181 -8.31 4.53 11.34
C HIS A 181 -9.43 5.57 11.11
N PRO A 182 -9.27 6.86 11.46
CA PRO A 182 -10.28 7.91 11.19
C PRO A 182 -10.72 8.02 9.72
N LEU A 183 -9.79 7.77 8.80
CA LEU A 183 -10.05 7.72 7.35
C LEU A 183 -11.01 6.59 6.91
N ALA A 184 -11.34 5.65 7.81
CA ALA A 184 -12.37 4.63 7.59
C ALA A 184 -13.80 5.14 7.85
N SER A 185 -13.96 6.39 8.30
CA SER A 185 -15.28 6.97 8.53
C SER A 185 -16.05 7.23 7.22
N PRO A 186 -17.39 7.21 7.24
CA PRO A 186 -18.19 7.42 6.03
C PRO A 186 -17.88 8.74 5.32
N GLU A 187 -17.60 9.80 6.07
CA GLU A 187 -17.24 11.11 5.52
C GLU A 187 -15.96 11.03 4.67
N TRP A 188 -14.91 10.41 5.21
CA TRP A 188 -13.63 10.23 4.51
C TRP A 188 -13.69 9.21 3.36
N MET A 189 -14.63 8.26 3.40
CA MET A 189 -14.84 7.32 2.31
C MET A 189 -15.71 7.89 1.17
N THR A 190 -16.34 9.06 1.35
CA THR A 190 -17.28 9.62 0.37
C THR A 190 -16.86 10.99 -0.13
N THR A 191 -16.67 11.93 0.78
CA THR A 191 -16.43 13.34 0.47
C THR A 191 -15.23 13.55 -0.47
N PRO A 192 -14.04 12.95 -0.23
CA PRO A 192 -12.89 13.11 -1.14
C PRO A 192 -13.11 12.62 -2.58
N PHE A 193 -14.13 11.80 -2.82
CA PHE A 193 -14.43 11.19 -4.12
C PHE A 193 -15.65 11.80 -4.81
N GLU A 194 -16.19 12.92 -4.30
CA GLU A 194 -17.33 13.62 -4.91
C GLU A 194 -17.04 14.15 -6.32
N LEU A 195 -15.80 14.61 -6.55
CA LEU A 195 -15.39 15.26 -7.80
C LEU A 195 -14.53 14.36 -8.68
N VAL A 196 -13.76 13.46 -8.06
CA VAL A 196 -12.92 12.47 -8.75
C VAL A 196 -13.39 11.09 -8.30
N PRO A 197 -13.90 10.24 -9.21
CA PRO A 197 -14.43 8.93 -8.84
C PRO A 197 -13.33 7.98 -8.39
N LYS A 198 -13.70 7.03 -7.54
CA LYS A 198 -12.81 5.96 -7.06
C LYS A 198 -12.30 5.09 -8.21
N THR A 199 -11.03 4.73 -8.12
CA THR A 199 -10.46 3.63 -8.90
C THR A 199 -10.83 2.28 -8.28
N PHE A 200 -10.59 1.18 -9.01
CA PHE A 200 -10.72 -0.17 -8.43
C PHE A 200 -9.82 -0.38 -7.20
N PHE A 201 -8.66 0.28 -7.14
CA PHE A 201 -7.78 0.26 -5.98
C PHE A 201 -8.43 0.97 -4.79
N ASP A 202 -8.97 2.17 -4.98
CA ASP A 202 -9.64 2.92 -3.92
C ASP A 202 -10.82 2.14 -3.33
N GLU A 203 -11.58 1.43 -4.17
CA GLU A 203 -12.71 0.57 -3.74
C GLU A 203 -12.24 -0.64 -2.91
N LEU A 204 -11.07 -1.23 -3.21
CA LEU A 204 -10.51 -2.29 -2.36
C LEU A 204 -9.98 -1.75 -1.04
N VAL A 205 -9.39 -0.56 -1.02
CA VAL A 205 -8.97 0.09 0.21
C VAL A 205 -10.17 0.44 1.09
N ASP A 206 -11.30 0.86 0.49
CA ASP A 206 -12.57 1.01 1.19
C ASP A 206 -13.03 -0.30 1.86
N LEU A 207 -12.95 -1.43 1.13
CA LEU A 207 -13.30 -2.74 1.67
C LEU A 207 -12.36 -3.16 2.81
N LEU A 208 -11.06 -2.84 2.74
CA LEU A 208 -10.12 -3.09 3.84
C LEU A 208 -10.47 -2.28 5.09
N PHE A 209 -10.88 -1.01 4.94
CA PHE A 209 -11.37 -0.22 6.08
C PHE A 209 -12.66 -0.79 6.69
N LEU A 210 -13.57 -1.32 5.86
CA LEU A 210 -14.75 -2.03 6.36
C LEU A 210 -14.35 -3.29 7.13
N VAL A 211 -13.43 -4.09 6.59
CA VAL A 211 -12.90 -5.27 7.27
C VAL A 211 -12.23 -4.90 8.60
N GLN A 212 -11.47 -3.82 8.66
CA GLN A 212 -10.87 -3.32 9.91
C GLN A 212 -11.92 -3.02 10.98
N LYS A 213 -13.05 -2.41 10.60
CA LYS A 213 -14.19 -2.21 11.51
C LYS A 213 -14.75 -3.54 12.01
N PHE A 214 -14.82 -4.56 11.15
CA PHE A 214 -15.32 -5.88 11.52
C PHE A 214 -14.36 -6.60 12.47
N LEU A 215 -13.06 -6.53 12.19
CA LEU A 215 -12.00 -7.08 13.05
C LEU A 215 -12.02 -6.42 14.43
N ALA A 216 -12.13 -5.10 14.52
CA ALA A 216 -12.24 -4.39 15.79
C ALA A 216 -13.47 -4.82 16.59
N ARG A 217 -14.62 -5.03 15.93
CA ARG A 217 -15.83 -5.54 16.59
C ARG A 217 -15.65 -6.99 17.05
N ALA A 218 -15.06 -7.85 16.23
CA ALA A 218 -14.80 -9.24 16.58
C ALA A 218 -13.80 -9.35 17.75
N ASP A 219 -12.73 -8.54 17.75
CA ASP A 219 -11.75 -8.47 18.84
C ASP A 219 -12.41 -8.04 20.15
N GLN A 220 -13.29 -7.04 20.10
CA GLN A 220 -14.08 -6.62 21.27
C GLN A 220 -14.96 -7.76 21.81
N LEU A 221 -15.63 -8.51 20.94
CA LEU A 221 -16.47 -9.65 21.34
C LEU A 221 -15.65 -10.77 21.98
N MET A 222 -14.49 -11.09 21.39
CA MET A 222 -13.53 -12.06 21.93
C MET A 222 -13.06 -11.66 23.33
N ARG A 223 -12.62 -10.40 23.52
CA ARG A 223 -12.16 -9.89 24.82
C ARG A 223 -13.25 -9.88 25.90
N ASN A 224 -14.51 -9.72 25.50
CA ASN A 224 -15.65 -9.75 26.41
C ASN A 224 -16.09 -11.17 26.80
N GLY A 225 -15.35 -12.22 26.40
CA GLY A 225 -15.60 -13.60 26.80
C GLY A 225 -16.77 -14.25 26.05
N VAL A 226 -17.13 -13.74 24.86
CA VAL A 226 -18.06 -14.45 23.98
C VAL A 226 -17.33 -15.67 23.40
N ASN A 227 -17.44 -16.80 24.12
CA ASN A 227 -16.69 -18.03 23.85
C ASN A 227 -17.13 -18.80 22.59
N ASP A 228 -18.17 -18.36 21.89
CA ASP A 228 -18.75 -19.08 20.77
C ASP A 228 -18.69 -18.21 19.51
N CYS A 229 -17.88 -18.63 18.53
CA CYS A 229 -17.83 -18.01 17.20
C CYS A 229 -19.22 -17.99 16.51
N ASN A 230 -20.11 -18.93 16.86
CA ASN A 230 -21.49 -18.97 16.36
C ASN A 230 -22.38 -17.86 16.96
N LYS A 231 -21.91 -17.16 18.01
CA LYS A 231 -22.57 -16.00 18.61
C LYS A 231 -21.93 -14.69 18.17
N MET A 232 -21.28 -14.65 17.00
CA MET A 232 -20.99 -13.38 16.37
C MET A 232 -22.30 -12.59 16.20
N ASP A 233 -22.28 -11.34 16.66
CA ASP A 233 -23.41 -10.42 16.64
C ASP A 233 -24.11 -10.49 15.26
N LYS A 234 -25.45 -10.60 15.23
CA LYS A 234 -26.24 -10.61 13.98
C LYS A 234 -25.89 -9.41 13.09
N THR A 235 -25.52 -8.31 13.74
CA THR A 235 -25.03 -7.09 13.10
C THR A 235 -23.72 -7.33 12.35
N LEU A 236 -22.75 -8.01 12.97
CA LEU A 236 -21.45 -8.32 12.36
C LEU A 236 -21.62 -9.27 11.17
N HIS A 237 -22.46 -10.31 11.32
CA HIS A 237 -22.80 -11.20 10.21
C HIS A 237 -23.41 -10.45 9.02
N SER A 238 -24.40 -9.58 9.28
CA SER A 238 -25.02 -8.75 8.23
C SER A 238 -24.00 -7.86 7.53
N TRP A 239 -23.06 -7.26 8.27
CA TRP A 239 -21.99 -6.45 7.69
C TRP A 239 -21.04 -7.26 6.80
N ILE A 240 -20.64 -8.45 7.24
CA ILE A 240 -19.75 -9.32 6.47
C ILE A 240 -20.43 -9.74 5.16
N HIS A 241 -21.69 -10.19 5.19
CA HIS A 241 -22.43 -10.52 3.97
C HIS A 241 -22.60 -9.33 3.02
N GLY A 242 -22.81 -8.12 3.57
CA GLY A 242 -22.82 -6.89 2.79
C GLY A 242 -21.49 -6.65 2.08
N ALA A 243 -20.37 -6.81 2.79
CA ALA A 243 -19.03 -6.66 2.21
C ALA A 243 -18.71 -7.73 1.16
N MET A 244 -19.11 -8.98 1.36
CA MET A 244 -18.97 -10.04 0.35
C MET A 244 -19.75 -9.70 -0.92
N SER A 245 -20.94 -9.09 -0.79
CA SER A 245 -21.75 -8.66 -1.94
C SER A 245 -21.06 -7.52 -2.71
N LEU A 246 -20.51 -6.53 -2.00
CA LEU A 246 -19.72 -5.45 -2.62
C LEU A 246 -18.50 -5.99 -3.35
N GLN A 247 -17.82 -6.96 -2.74
CA GLN A 247 -16.62 -7.57 -3.29
C GLN A 247 -16.92 -8.40 -4.55
N HIS A 248 -18.04 -9.13 -4.56
CA HIS A 248 -18.51 -9.82 -5.77
C HIS A 248 -18.83 -8.82 -6.88
N ALA A 249 -19.55 -7.73 -6.57
CA ALA A 249 -19.88 -6.69 -7.54
C ALA A 249 -18.62 -6.00 -8.11
N TRP A 250 -17.62 -5.75 -7.26
CA TRP A 250 -16.31 -5.23 -7.66
C TRP A 250 -15.64 -6.17 -8.68
N LEU A 251 -15.61 -7.47 -8.40
CA LEU A 251 -14.97 -8.45 -9.29
C LEU A 251 -15.64 -8.50 -10.67
N GLN A 252 -16.97 -8.51 -10.71
CA GLN A 252 -17.74 -8.51 -11.96
C GLN A 252 -17.43 -7.26 -12.80
N ARG A 253 -17.40 -6.08 -12.15
CA ARG A 253 -17.02 -4.82 -12.80
C ARG A 253 -15.58 -4.86 -13.32
N TYR A 254 -14.64 -5.32 -12.51
CA TYR A 254 -13.24 -5.44 -12.89
C TYR A 254 -13.06 -6.33 -14.12
N MET A 255 -13.64 -7.53 -14.10
CA MET A 255 -13.56 -8.49 -15.22
C MET A 255 -14.16 -7.94 -16.50
N SER A 256 -15.33 -7.31 -16.42
CA SER A 256 -15.95 -6.68 -17.59
C SER A 256 -15.06 -5.60 -18.21
N THR A 257 -14.33 -4.84 -17.38
CA THR A 257 -13.43 -3.77 -17.83
C THR A 257 -12.17 -4.33 -18.50
N ILE A 258 -11.58 -5.38 -17.91
CA ILE A 258 -10.38 -6.02 -18.47
C ILE A 258 -10.70 -6.76 -19.78
N GLN A 259 -11.79 -7.53 -19.84
CA GLN A 259 -12.22 -8.23 -21.07
C GLN A 259 -12.51 -7.24 -22.22
N MET A 260 -13.05 -6.06 -21.92
CA MET A 260 -13.26 -4.99 -22.90
C MET A 260 -11.93 -4.38 -23.40
N SER A 261 -10.89 -4.36 -22.55
CA SER A 261 -9.55 -3.91 -22.93
C SER A 261 -8.86 -4.92 -23.86
N GLU A 262 -8.98 -6.22 -23.58
CA GLU A 262 -8.34 -7.30 -24.34
C GLU A 262 -8.98 -7.55 -25.71
N ARG A 263 -10.30 -7.35 -25.87
CA ARG A 263 -10.98 -7.44 -27.18
C ARG A 263 -10.49 -6.42 -28.22
N ARG A 264 -9.68 -5.43 -27.85
CA ARG A 264 -9.07 -4.48 -28.79
C ARG A 264 -7.77 -4.99 -29.42
N LEU A 265 -7.30 -6.19 -29.04
CA LEU A 265 -6.18 -6.87 -29.69
C LEU A 265 -6.69 -8.13 -30.42
N PRO A 266 -6.27 -8.38 -31.67
CA PRO A 266 -6.69 -9.58 -32.39
C PRO A 266 -5.96 -10.79 -31.79
N VAL A 267 -6.65 -11.59 -30.99
CA VAL A 267 -6.14 -12.89 -30.52
C VAL A 267 -7.00 -14.00 -31.08
N MET A 268 -6.35 -14.92 -31.78
CA MET A 268 -6.91 -16.14 -32.36
C MET A 268 -7.34 -17.09 -31.24
N PRO A 269 -8.51 -17.75 -31.31
CA PRO A 269 -8.99 -18.57 -30.21
C PRO A 269 -8.22 -19.90 -30.14
N GLN A 270 -7.62 -20.18 -28.99
CA GLN A 270 -7.26 -21.54 -28.61
C GLN A 270 -8.29 -22.04 -27.60
N SER A 271 -8.94 -23.12 -27.99
CA SER A 271 -9.94 -23.86 -27.23
C SER A 271 -9.27 -24.78 -26.21
N THR A 272 -9.65 -24.67 -24.94
CA THR A 272 -9.64 -25.80 -24.01
C THR A 272 -10.86 -25.77 -23.11
N THR A 273 -11.56 -26.90 -23.14
CA THR A 273 -12.75 -27.27 -22.37
C THR A 273 -12.32 -27.89 -21.04
N SER A 274 -12.95 -27.55 -19.92
CA SER A 274 -13.65 -28.51 -19.04
C SER A 274 -14.20 -27.83 -17.77
N LEU A 275 -15.34 -28.36 -17.32
CA LEU A 275 -16.20 -27.82 -16.27
C LEU A 275 -15.64 -28.04 -14.86
N SER A 276 -15.81 -27.03 -13.99
CA SER A 276 -16.00 -27.22 -12.56
C SER A 276 -16.97 -26.16 -12.02
N THR A 277 -18.13 -26.60 -11.54
CA THR A 277 -19.17 -25.80 -10.90
C THR A 277 -18.72 -25.33 -9.52
N CYS A 278 -17.95 -24.25 -9.49
CA CYS A 278 -17.76 -23.42 -8.31
C CYS A 278 -17.54 -21.97 -8.81
N PRO A 279 -18.45 -21.01 -8.55
CA PRO A 279 -18.43 -19.67 -9.17
C PRO A 279 -17.22 -18.79 -8.81
N GLU A 280 -16.29 -19.28 -7.98
CA GLU A 280 -15.17 -18.51 -7.43
C GLU A 280 -13.79 -18.95 -7.92
N HIS A 281 -13.71 -19.97 -8.78
CA HIS A 281 -12.46 -20.25 -9.48
C HIS A 281 -12.39 -19.35 -10.71
N LEU A 282 -12.01 -18.10 -10.48
CA LEU A 282 -11.50 -17.28 -11.55
C LEU A 282 -9.99 -17.48 -11.52
N ASP A 283 -9.47 -18.19 -12.52
CA ASP A 283 -8.06 -18.06 -12.92
C ASP A 283 -7.88 -16.61 -13.40
N ILE A 284 -7.76 -15.69 -12.44
CA ILE A 284 -7.57 -14.27 -12.72
C ILE A 284 -6.12 -14.14 -13.17
N THR A 285 -5.93 -14.16 -14.49
CA THR A 285 -4.63 -13.86 -15.08
C THR A 285 -4.34 -12.37 -14.90
N TYR A 286 -3.14 -12.06 -14.45
CA TYR A 286 -2.60 -10.71 -14.41
C TYR A 286 -1.32 -10.66 -15.25
N THR A 287 -1.15 -9.55 -15.96
CA THR A 287 -0.03 -9.33 -16.89
C THR A 287 0.96 -8.30 -16.37
N THR A 288 0.64 -7.62 -15.26
CA THR A 288 1.47 -6.57 -14.64
C THR A 288 1.58 -6.77 -13.14
N VAL A 289 2.68 -6.29 -12.54
CA VAL A 289 2.93 -6.36 -11.08
C VAL A 289 1.81 -5.67 -10.31
N SER A 290 1.35 -4.51 -10.78
CA SER A 290 0.29 -3.75 -10.12
C SER A 290 -1.09 -4.42 -10.22
N ALA A 291 -1.38 -5.12 -11.32
CA ALA A 291 -2.59 -5.94 -11.40
C ALA A 291 -2.50 -7.15 -10.45
N ALA A 292 -1.35 -7.82 -10.38
CA ALA A 292 -1.12 -8.91 -9.43
C ALA A 292 -1.31 -8.44 -7.97
N ALA A 293 -0.74 -7.28 -7.62
CA ALA A 293 -0.89 -6.69 -6.29
C ALA A 293 -2.34 -6.23 -5.99
N LEU A 294 -3.06 -5.70 -6.97
CA LEU A 294 -4.47 -5.34 -6.81
C LEU A 294 -5.34 -6.59 -6.55
N ILE A 295 -5.16 -7.64 -7.34
CA ILE A 295 -5.92 -8.88 -7.21
C ILE A 295 -5.57 -9.62 -5.91
N SER A 296 -4.32 -9.56 -5.45
CA SER A 296 -3.96 -10.12 -4.16
C SER A 296 -4.61 -9.37 -2.98
N LEU A 297 -4.85 -8.06 -3.08
CA LEU A 297 -5.67 -7.32 -2.10
C LEU A 297 -7.12 -7.80 -2.10
N TYR A 298 -7.70 -8.06 -3.27
CA TYR A 298 -9.02 -8.68 -3.39
C TYR A 298 -9.07 -10.03 -2.67
N HIS A 299 -8.05 -10.88 -2.82
CA HIS A 299 -7.98 -12.15 -2.10
C HIS A 299 -7.79 -11.97 -0.60
N THR A 300 -7.03 -10.96 -0.18
CA THR A 300 -6.79 -10.61 1.23
C THR A 300 -8.10 -10.24 1.94
N VAL A 301 -8.94 -9.41 1.30
CA VAL A 301 -10.27 -9.06 1.84
C VAL A 301 -11.15 -10.30 1.97
N ASN A 302 -11.20 -11.17 0.94
CA ASN A 302 -12.00 -12.40 1.00
C ASN A 302 -11.54 -13.33 2.13
N LEU A 303 -10.23 -13.51 2.26
CA LEU A 303 -9.61 -14.35 3.27
C LEU A 303 -10.06 -13.90 4.68
N LEU A 304 -10.00 -12.60 4.97
CA LEU A 304 -10.43 -12.04 6.25
C LEU A 304 -11.94 -12.20 6.47
N LEU A 305 -12.78 -11.91 5.48
CA LEU A 305 -14.23 -12.05 5.59
C LEU A 305 -14.65 -13.50 5.84
N LEU A 306 -14.09 -14.45 5.08
CA LEU A 306 -14.39 -15.88 5.24
C LEU A 306 -13.89 -16.41 6.58
N ARG A 307 -12.73 -15.95 7.06
CA ARG A 307 -12.23 -16.32 8.39
C ARG A 307 -13.15 -15.86 9.50
N LEU A 308 -13.72 -14.67 9.37
CA LEU A 308 -14.72 -14.19 10.33
C LEU A 308 -16.02 -15.02 10.28
N LEU A 309 -16.33 -15.75 9.20
CA LEU A 309 -17.54 -16.59 9.11
C LEU A 309 -17.35 -18.08 9.47
N GLN A 310 -16.13 -18.52 9.75
CA GLN A 310 -15.81 -19.91 10.15
C GLN A 310 -16.62 -20.36 11.38
N PRO A 311 -17.08 -21.64 11.44
CA PRO A 311 -16.25 -22.82 11.17
C PRO A 311 -16.71 -23.76 10.02
N GLN A 312 -17.51 -23.30 9.06
CA GLN A 312 -17.99 -24.18 7.97
C GLN A 312 -16.82 -24.74 7.12
N GLN A 313 -16.80 -26.05 6.89
CA GLN A 313 -15.74 -26.75 6.14
C GLN A 313 -15.54 -26.16 4.72
N GLU A 314 -16.63 -25.75 4.07
CA GLU A 314 -16.59 -25.10 2.76
C GLU A 314 -15.74 -23.82 2.76
N TYR A 315 -15.79 -23.03 3.84
CA TYR A 315 -15.00 -21.82 3.97
C TYR A 315 -13.50 -22.14 4.15
N ILE A 316 -13.12 -23.28 4.74
CA ILE A 316 -11.70 -23.64 4.92
C ILE A 316 -11.03 -23.81 3.55
N VAL A 317 -11.68 -24.54 2.65
CA VAL A 317 -11.20 -24.78 1.29
C VAL A 317 -11.07 -23.46 0.52
N ARG A 318 -12.04 -22.55 0.67
CA ARG A 318 -11.99 -21.23 0.02
C ARG A 318 -10.86 -20.36 0.57
N ILE A 319 -10.61 -20.40 1.88
CA ILE A 319 -9.50 -19.68 2.51
C ILE A 319 -8.14 -20.20 2.02
N GLN A 320 -7.98 -21.51 1.86
CA GLN A 320 -6.77 -22.10 1.25
C GLN A 320 -6.55 -21.55 -0.16
N ARG A 321 -7.58 -21.57 -1.01
CA ARG A 321 -7.50 -21.04 -2.39
C ARG A 321 -7.12 -19.56 -2.44
N HIS A 322 -7.66 -18.72 -1.57
CA HIS A 322 -7.25 -17.31 -1.51
C HIS A 322 -5.80 -17.15 -1.05
N THR A 323 -5.32 -18.01 -0.16
CA THR A 323 -3.91 -18.03 0.27
C THR A 323 -2.99 -18.42 -0.89
N GLU A 324 -3.36 -19.44 -1.68
CA GLU A 324 -2.65 -19.86 -2.89
C GLU A 324 -2.57 -18.74 -3.93
N ALA A 325 -3.68 -18.04 -4.17
CA ALA A 325 -3.72 -16.93 -5.11
C ALA A 325 -2.82 -15.76 -4.68
N ILE A 326 -2.74 -15.46 -3.38
CA ILE A 326 -1.80 -14.46 -2.84
C ILE A 326 -0.35 -14.87 -3.08
N LEU A 327 -0.02 -16.15 -2.86
CA LEU A 327 1.32 -16.69 -3.13
C LEU A 327 1.67 -16.64 -4.62
N SER A 328 0.74 -17.04 -5.49
CA SER A 328 0.93 -16.98 -6.94
C SER A 328 1.17 -15.54 -7.42
N ALA A 329 0.43 -14.57 -6.87
CA ALA A 329 0.65 -13.16 -7.17
C ALA A 329 2.03 -12.70 -6.71
N ASN A 330 2.46 -13.13 -5.52
CA ASN A 330 3.80 -12.83 -5.02
C ASN A 330 4.90 -13.40 -5.94
N ASP A 331 4.79 -14.65 -6.37
CA ASP A 331 5.80 -15.28 -7.22
C ASP A 331 5.90 -14.61 -8.60
N PHE A 332 4.77 -14.17 -9.15
CA PHE A 332 4.75 -13.35 -10.36
C PHE A 332 5.47 -12.01 -10.15
N VAL A 333 5.15 -11.31 -9.05
CA VAL A 333 5.78 -10.02 -8.69
C VAL A 333 7.29 -10.16 -8.54
N LEU A 334 7.77 -11.24 -7.94
CA LEU A 334 9.21 -11.52 -7.79
C LEU A 334 9.91 -11.87 -9.10
N SER A 335 9.16 -12.41 -10.06
CA SER A 335 9.70 -12.79 -11.38
C SER A 335 9.70 -11.62 -12.37
N ALA A 336 9.08 -10.49 -12.03
CA ALA A 336 8.95 -9.35 -12.92
C ALA A 336 10.29 -8.58 -13.08
N PRO A 337 10.75 -8.30 -14.31
CA PRO A 337 11.99 -7.57 -14.54
C PRO A 337 11.85 -6.05 -14.29
N GLY A 338 12.97 -5.37 -14.10
CA GLY A 338 13.06 -3.90 -14.10
C GLY A 338 12.84 -3.22 -12.73
N PRO A 339 12.62 -1.89 -12.70
CA PRO A 339 12.45 -1.11 -11.46
C PRO A 339 11.34 -1.60 -10.52
N SER A 340 10.33 -2.31 -11.05
CA SER A 340 9.27 -2.95 -10.26
C SER A 340 9.77 -4.06 -9.34
N ALA A 341 10.95 -4.64 -9.58
CA ALA A 341 11.55 -5.64 -8.70
C ALA A 341 11.88 -5.09 -7.31
N GLU A 342 11.93 -3.75 -7.15
CA GLU A 342 12.22 -3.10 -5.88
C GLU A 342 10.97 -2.82 -5.05
N PHE A 343 9.90 -2.36 -5.69
CA PHE A 343 8.66 -1.92 -5.03
C PHE A 343 7.55 -2.96 -5.05
N GLY A 344 7.51 -3.81 -6.08
CA GLY A 344 6.53 -4.88 -6.19
C GLY A 344 6.44 -5.73 -4.91
N PRO A 345 7.56 -6.20 -4.33
CA PRO A 345 7.51 -6.98 -3.11
C PRO A 345 6.97 -6.19 -1.90
N VAL A 346 7.20 -4.87 -1.84
CA VAL A 346 6.60 -4.00 -0.79
C VAL A 346 5.08 -4.01 -0.90
N MET A 347 4.55 -3.98 -2.13
CA MET A 347 3.11 -4.03 -2.39
C MET A 347 2.45 -5.35 -1.98
N MET A 348 3.23 -6.41 -1.69
CA MET A 348 2.73 -7.72 -1.28
C MET A 348 2.79 -7.96 0.24
N LEU A 349 3.44 -7.08 1.01
CA LEU A 349 3.73 -7.35 2.43
C LEU A 349 2.46 -7.50 3.27
N LEU A 350 1.44 -6.64 3.07
CA LEU A 350 0.17 -6.76 3.78
C LEU A 350 -0.51 -8.10 3.50
N GLN A 351 -0.57 -8.48 2.22
CA GLN A 351 -1.26 -9.68 1.75
C GLN A 351 -0.58 -10.94 2.29
N LEU A 352 0.75 -10.99 2.25
CA LEU A 352 1.53 -12.10 2.83
C LEU A 352 1.38 -12.15 4.36
N LYS A 353 1.36 -11.00 5.04
CA LYS A 353 1.14 -10.89 6.49
C LYS A 353 -0.25 -11.38 6.90
N VAL A 354 -1.28 -11.00 6.15
CA VAL A 354 -2.63 -11.50 6.40
C VAL A 354 -2.72 -12.99 6.09
N ALA A 355 -2.16 -13.45 4.97
CA ALA A 355 -2.14 -14.87 4.60
C ALA A 355 -1.42 -15.74 5.66
N SER A 356 -0.31 -15.27 6.24
CA SER A 356 0.42 -16.01 7.27
C SER A 356 -0.32 -16.07 8.61
N LEU A 357 -1.07 -15.04 8.97
CA LEU A 357 -1.83 -15.01 10.23
C LEU A 357 -3.20 -15.69 10.11
N TRP A 358 -3.93 -15.37 9.05
CA TRP A 358 -5.35 -15.70 8.87
C TRP A 358 -5.59 -16.85 7.88
N GLY A 359 -4.55 -17.36 7.21
CA GLY A 359 -4.62 -18.54 6.36
C GLY A 359 -5.12 -19.78 7.10
N ALA A 360 -5.53 -20.82 6.39
CA ALA A 360 -5.84 -22.11 7.01
C ALA A 360 -4.59 -22.76 7.60
N PRO A 361 -4.70 -23.67 8.59
CA PRO A 361 -3.60 -24.53 9.00
C PRO A 361 -3.19 -25.45 7.84
N SER A 362 -2.37 -24.95 6.92
CA SER A 362 -1.99 -25.62 5.68
C SER A 362 -0.56 -25.24 5.26
N ALA A 363 -0.01 -25.97 4.29
CA ALA A 363 1.34 -25.73 3.78
C ALA A 363 1.46 -24.32 3.17
N GLU A 364 0.38 -23.82 2.57
CA GLU A 364 0.30 -22.51 1.93
C GLU A 364 0.45 -21.37 2.96
N ARG A 365 -0.13 -21.51 4.17
CA ARG A 365 0.05 -20.53 5.24
C ARG A 365 1.52 -20.43 5.68
N ILE A 366 2.18 -21.58 5.83
CA ILE A 366 3.61 -21.65 6.17
C ILE A 366 4.46 -21.06 5.04
N ALA A 367 4.09 -21.33 3.78
CA ALA A 367 4.73 -20.74 2.62
C ALA A 367 4.56 -19.21 2.57
N ALA A 368 3.39 -18.68 2.94
CA ALA A 368 3.13 -17.25 3.03
C ALA A 368 3.98 -16.57 4.12
N GLU A 369 4.11 -17.21 5.28
CA GLU A 369 5.02 -16.74 6.33
C GLU A 369 6.48 -16.74 5.85
N SER A 370 6.92 -17.84 5.22
CA SER A 370 8.27 -17.96 4.68
C SER A 370 8.53 -16.90 3.60
N ALA A 371 7.55 -16.63 2.72
CA ALA A 371 7.61 -15.58 1.72
C ALA A 371 7.71 -14.18 2.34
N LEU A 372 6.93 -13.90 3.39
CA LEU A 372 7.04 -12.66 4.14
C LEU A 372 8.46 -12.50 4.72
N GLN A 373 8.98 -13.52 5.42
CA GLN A 373 10.29 -13.43 6.07
C GLN A 373 11.46 -13.25 5.08
N ARG A 374 11.33 -13.75 3.82
CA ARG A 374 12.35 -13.50 2.76
C ARG A 374 12.58 -12.00 2.49
N HIS A 375 11.56 -11.17 2.72
CA HIS A 375 11.65 -9.72 2.48
C HIS A 375 12.18 -8.92 3.67
N ARG A 376 12.30 -9.56 4.85
CA ARG A 376 12.70 -8.92 6.12
C ARG A 376 14.02 -8.17 6.03
N MET A 377 15.04 -8.78 5.41
CA MET A 377 16.37 -8.17 5.29
C MET A 377 16.42 -7.02 4.27
N ARG A 378 15.46 -6.94 3.36
CA ARG A 378 15.42 -5.93 2.30
C ARG A 378 14.74 -4.63 2.76
N TYR A 379 13.67 -4.74 3.55
CA TYR A 379 12.83 -3.60 3.97
C TYR A 379 12.90 -3.38 5.49
N GLY A 380 14.11 -3.08 5.96
CA GLY A 380 14.39 -3.00 7.41
C GLY A 380 13.68 -1.85 8.15
N GLY A 381 13.07 -0.88 7.46
CA GLY A 381 12.21 0.11 8.10
C GLY A 381 10.76 -0.33 8.26
N LEU A 382 10.36 -1.46 7.66
CA LEU A 382 9.01 -2.04 7.75
C LEU A 382 8.97 -3.28 8.66
N MET A 383 9.93 -3.42 9.59
CA MET A 383 10.10 -4.65 10.40
C MET A 383 8.85 -5.04 11.19
N SER A 384 8.03 -4.06 11.60
CA SER A 384 6.75 -4.33 12.26
C SER A 384 5.77 -5.15 11.42
N VAL A 385 5.86 -5.10 10.09
CA VAL A 385 5.00 -5.90 9.21
C VAL A 385 5.39 -7.38 9.24
N PHE A 386 6.65 -7.68 9.57
CA PHE A 386 7.21 -9.05 9.60
C PHE A 386 7.07 -9.72 10.97
N ASP A 387 6.73 -8.98 12.02
CA ASP A 387 6.47 -9.52 13.35
C ASP A 387 5.16 -10.32 13.32
N THR A 388 5.20 -11.64 13.51
CA THR A 388 4.03 -12.52 13.50
C THR A 388 3.29 -12.59 14.83
N GLU A 389 3.86 -12.07 15.90
CA GLU A 389 3.29 -12.14 17.26
C GLU A 389 2.53 -10.87 17.65
N GLY A 390 2.77 -9.74 16.97
CA GLY A 390 2.14 -8.45 17.24
C GLY A 390 1.30 -7.88 16.08
N GLY A 391 0.30 -7.07 16.43
CA GLY A 391 -0.53 -6.32 15.49
C GLY A 391 -1.37 -7.18 14.54
N TYR A 392 -2.03 -6.55 13.57
CA TYR A 392 -2.83 -7.20 12.52
C TYR A 392 -3.89 -8.18 13.05
N PHE A 393 -4.39 -7.91 14.25
CA PHE A 393 -5.33 -8.70 15.01
C PHE A 393 -4.86 -10.15 15.19
N ALA A 394 -3.56 -10.36 15.43
CA ALA A 394 -2.94 -11.68 15.57
C ALA A 394 -3.59 -12.53 16.69
N ASP A 395 -3.90 -11.94 17.85
CA ASP A 395 -4.60 -12.65 18.94
C ASP A 395 -5.97 -13.17 18.51
N LEU A 396 -6.74 -12.33 17.81
CA LEU A 396 -8.04 -12.71 17.25
C LEU A 396 -7.89 -13.80 16.18
N ALA A 397 -6.85 -13.72 15.35
CA ALA A 397 -6.54 -14.76 14.36
C ALA A 397 -6.24 -16.10 15.04
N ALA A 398 -5.40 -16.11 16.08
CA ALA A 398 -5.05 -17.30 16.85
C ALA A 398 -6.28 -17.92 17.55
N TRP A 399 -7.15 -17.08 18.12
CA TRP A 399 -8.43 -17.51 18.69
C TRP A 399 -9.33 -18.15 17.63
N ALA A 400 -9.50 -17.51 16.47
CA ALA A 400 -10.34 -18.02 15.39
C ALA A 400 -9.83 -19.37 14.85
N LEU A 401 -8.51 -19.53 14.73
CA LEU A 401 -7.88 -20.79 14.30
C LEU A 401 -8.11 -21.93 15.30
N SER A 402 -7.98 -21.64 16.60
CA SER A 402 -8.17 -22.64 17.65
C SER A 402 -9.60 -23.18 17.66
N ASN A 403 -10.59 -22.30 17.48
CA ASN A 403 -12.01 -22.68 17.41
C ASN A 403 -12.35 -23.49 16.15
N ALA A 404 -11.70 -23.21 15.01
CA ALA A 404 -11.87 -24.01 13.79
C ALA A 404 -11.38 -25.45 13.99
N THR A 405 -10.22 -25.64 14.64
CA THR A 405 -9.70 -26.99 14.92
C THR A 405 -10.57 -27.78 15.89
N ALA A 406 -11.07 -27.15 16.95
CA ALA A 406 -11.96 -27.80 17.92
C ALA A 406 -13.27 -28.28 17.29
N SER A 407 -13.81 -27.51 16.34
CA SER A 407 -15.04 -27.88 15.62
C SER A 407 -14.82 -29.06 14.65
N SER A 408 -13.64 -29.15 14.02
CA SER A 408 -13.30 -30.27 13.13
C SER A 408 -13.07 -31.60 13.85
N CYS A 409 -12.68 -31.58 15.13
CA CYS A 409 -12.51 -32.80 15.93
C CYS A 409 -13.83 -33.32 16.54
N ALA A 410 -14.89 -32.51 16.52
CA ALA A 410 -16.19 -32.84 17.12
C ALA A 410 -17.23 -33.34 16.09
N ALA A 411 -16.90 -33.29 14.79
CA ALA A 411 -17.68 -33.83 13.68
C ALA A 411 -17.03 -35.13 13.17
#